data_AF-A0A925FZE4-F1
#
_entry.id   AF-A0A925FZE4-F1
#
_cell.length_a   1.000
_cell.length_b   1.000
_cell.length_c   1.000
_cell.angle_alpha   90.00
_cell.angle_beta   90.00
_cell.angle_gamma   90.00
#
_symmetry.space_group_name_H-M   'P 1'
#
loop_
_entity.id
_entity.type
_entity.pdbx_description
1 polymer ?
#
loop_
_entity_poly.entity_id
_entity_poly.type
_entity_poly.pdbx_seq_one_letter_code
_entity_poly.pdbx_strand_id
1 'polypeptide(L)'
;MQKAIYILAFMVVAQISLRAQVSEPEAKVKCPTIVVECPTEPADDGDSITFTAQVKDADPNANLKFYWTNSSGTITSGQNTSTIVIKKDGSPGSFVTATVEVLGLDASCINTASCTETIVCHDSPSRRFDKYGEIEEEDEQARLDNFAIELNNNPGAQGYVIAYVGQRRRRGVASARLERIRDYVIKVRGITSGRIVTIEGGRRPKTETELWIVPTGAEPPKPTPSN
;
A
#
# COMPACT_ATOMS: atom_id res chain seq x y z
N MET A 1 18.51 53.92 95.52
CA MET A 1 19.58 53.85 94.50
C MET A 1 19.91 52.39 94.23
N GLN A 2 20.16 52.05 92.95
CA GLN A 2 20.83 50.84 92.46
C GLN A 2 19.97 49.58 92.10
N LYS A 3 19.69 49.44 90.77
CA LYS A 3 19.83 48.24 89.88
C LYS A 3 18.97 46.98 90.19
N ALA A 4 18.54 46.13 89.26
CA ALA A 4 19.02 45.77 87.92
C ALA A 4 17.89 45.10 87.09
N ILE A 5 17.99 45.25 85.77
CA ILE A 5 17.19 44.63 84.71
C ILE A 5 17.70 43.20 84.47
N TYR A 6 16.80 42.20 84.37
CA TYR A 6 17.11 40.86 83.86
C TYR A 6 16.30 40.59 82.59
N ILE A 7 17.02 40.42 81.49
CA ILE A 7 16.50 40.03 80.17
C ILE A 7 16.46 38.49 80.14
N LEU A 8 15.25 37.93 80.02
CA LEU A 8 15.02 36.50 79.81
C LEU A 8 15.17 36.17 78.32
N ALA A 9 16.21 35.42 77.97
CA ALA A 9 16.42 34.90 76.62
C ALA A 9 15.67 33.56 76.44
N PHE A 10 14.68 33.54 75.54
CA PHE A 10 14.01 32.32 75.08
C PHE A 10 14.89 31.62 74.02
N MET A 11 15.47 30.46 74.35
CA MET A 11 16.05 29.55 73.35
C MET A 11 14.94 28.68 72.74
N VAL A 12 14.60 28.91 71.48
CA VAL A 12 13.74 28.03 70.68
C VAL A 12 14.63 26.96 70.06
N VAL A 13 14.52 25.71 70.52
CA VAL A 13 15.20 24.56 69.91
C VAL A 13 14.32 24.04 68.76
N ALA A 14 14.73 24.29 67.52
CA ALA A 14 14.07 23.74 66.33
C ALA A 14 14.46 22.26 66.15
N GLN A 15 13.51 21.35 66.36
CA GLN A 15 13.68 19.94 66.02
C GLN A 15 13.49 19.75 64.51
N ILE A 16 14.56 19.45 63.78
CA ILE A 16 14.52 19.08 62.37
C ILE A 16 14.21 17.58 62.29
N SER A 17 12.96 17.23 62.01
CA SER A 17 12.58 15.86 61.66
C SER A 17 13.09 15.52 60.26
N LEU A 18 14.21 14.79 60.17
CA LEU A 18 14.67 14.18 58.93
C LEU A 18 13.70 13.05 58.55
N ARG A 19 12.80 13.29 57.59
CA ARG A 19 12.06 12.21 56.94
C ARG A 19 13.00 11.55 55.94
N ALA A 20 13.44 10.34 56.23
CA ALA A 20 14.03 9.47 55.22
C ALA A 20 12.95 9.20 54.16
N GLN A 21 13.15 9.68 52.93
CA GLN A 21 12.32 9.28 51.80
C GLN A 21 12.67 7.83 51.46
N VAL A 22 11.79 6.90 51.86
CA VAL A 22 11.82 5.54 51.36
C VAL A 22 11.40 5.62 49.89
N SER A 23 12.34 5.47 48.97
CA SER A 23 12.04 5.31 47.54
C SER A 23 11.31 3.98 47.38
N GLU A 24 10.03 4.05 47.00
CA GLU A 24 9.21 2.89 46.65
C GLU A 24 9.88 2.13 45.49
N PRO A 25 9.99 0.78 45.56
CA PRO A 25 10.66 0.01 44.52
C PRO A 25 9.91 0.18 43.20
N GLU A 26 10.62 0.65 42.17
CA GLU A 26 10.10 0.91 40.84
C GLU A 26 9.45 -0.38 40.29
N ALA A 27 8.11 -0.38 40.21
CA ALA A 27 7.37 -1.50 39.67
C ALA A 27 7.78 -1.67 38.20
N LYS A 28 8.25 -2.85 37.82
CA LYS A 28 8.65 -3.13 36.43
C LYS A 28 7.47 -2.90 35.49
N VAL A 29 7.55 -1.85 34.68
CA VAL A 29 6.54 -1.51 33.68
C VAL A 29 6.45 -2.65 32.66
N LYS A 30 5.25 -3.20 32.47
CA LYS A 30 4.95 -4.19 31.43
C LYS A 30 4.40 -3.46 30.20
N CYS A 31 5.18 -3.41 29.13
CA CYS A 31 4.76 -2.76 27.89
C CYS A 31 4.05 -3.75 26.95
N PRO A 32 2.86 -3.41 26.44
CA PRO A 32 2.19 -4.22 25.44
C PRO A 32 2.85 -4.08 24.06
N THR A 33 2.56 -5.03 23.17
CA THR A 33 3.00 -4.99 21.77
C THR A 33 1.85 -4.56 20.87
N ILE A 34 2.03 -3.48 20.12
CA ILE A 34 1.05 -2.99 19.16
C ILE A 34 1.46 -3.48 17.77
N VAL A 35 0.52 -4.09 17.05
CA VAL A 35 0.69 -4.47 15.64
C VAL A 35 -0.48 -3.94 14.83
N VAL A 36 -0.20 -3.42 13.63
CA VAL A 36 -1.24 -3.11 12.65
C VAL A 36 -1.26 -4.26 11.66
N GLU A 37 -2.40 -4.93 11.57
CA GLU A 37 -2.65 -5.94 10.55
C GLU A 37 -2.88 -5.24 9.21
N CYS A 38 -2.09 -5.65 8.22
CA CYS A 38 -2.25 -5.19 6.86
C CYS A 38 -3.49 -5.84 6.23
N PRO A 39 -4.22 -5.11 5.39
CA PRO A 39 -5.37 -5.65 4.68
C PRO A 39 -4.92 -6.85 3.83
N THR A 40 -5.55 -8.01 4.00
CA THR A 40 -5.10 -9.22 3.30
C THR A 40 -5.62 -9.31 1.86
N GLU A 41 -6.72 -8.61 1.54
CA GLU A 41 -7.26 -8.46 0.18
C GLU A 41 -7.94 -7.08 0.07
N PRO A 42 -8.04 -6.47 -1.14
CA PRO A 42 -8.82 -5.25 -1.29
C PRO A 42 -10.26 -5.60 -0.89
N ALA A 43 -10.77 -4.92 0.14
CA ALA A 43 -12.16 -5.04 0.57
C ALA A 43 -13.06 -5.01 -0.67
N ASP A 44 -14.02 -5.93 -0.73
CA ASP A 44 -14.87 -6.29 -1.88
C ASP A 44 -15.57 -5.13 -2.63
N ASP A 45 -15.39 -3.88 -2.20
CA ASP A 45 -15.78 -2.65 -2.87
C ASP A 45 -14.53 -1.81 -3.17
N GLY A 46 -14.12 -1.82 -4.45
CA GLY A 46 -12.84 -1.42 -5.04
C GLY A 46 -12.17 -0.08 -4.65
N ASP A 47 -12.79 0.72 -3.78
CA ASP A 47 -12.34 2.05 -3.38
C ASP A 47 -11.88 2.19 -1.93
N SER A 48 -12.08 1.17 -1.08
CA SER A 48 -11.77 1.27 0.34
C SER A 48 -10.74 0.24 0.83
N ILE A 49 -10.03 0.57 1.91
CA ILE A 49 -9.04 -0.29 2.57
C ILE A 49 -9.29 -0.23 4.08
N THR A 50 -9.26 -1.38 4.74
CA THR A 50 -9.47 -1.49 6.19
C THR A 50 -8.16 -1.85 6.89
N PHE A 51 -7.80 -1.09 7.92
CA PHE A 51 -6.64 -1.39 8.79
C PHE A 51 -7.12 -1.69 10.20
N THR A 52 -6.50 -2.69 10.85
CA THR A 52 -6.85 -3.11 12.21
C THR A 52 -5.62 -3.11 13.10
N ALA A 53 -5.70 -2.43 14.25
CA ALA A 53 -4.70 -2.47 15.30
C ALA A 53 -5.03 -3.56 16.32
N GLN A 54 -4.02 -4.38 16.66
CA GLN A 54 -4.08 -5.30 17.78
C GLN A 54 -3.07 -4.88 18.84
N VAL A 55 -3.50 -4.90 20.10
CA VAL A 55 -2.65 -4.63 21.25
C VAL A 55 -2.54 -5.91 22.08
N LYS A 56 -1.37 -6.54 22.08
CA LYS A 56 -1.07 -7.76 22.83
C LYS A 56 -0.51 -7.41 24.20
N ASP A 57 -0.88 -8.19 25.21
CA ASP A 57 -0.42 -8.02 26.61
C ASP A 57 -0.80 -6.68 27.26
N ALA A 58 -1.87 -6.03 26.79
CA ALA A 58 -2.42 -4.85 27.45
C ALA A 58 -3.08 -5.22 28.79
N ASP A 59 -3.03 -4.29 29.75
CA ASP A 59 -3.82 -4.39 30.97
C ASP A 59 -5.32 -4.44 30.61
N PRO A 60 -6.07 -5.47 31.06
CA PRO A 60 -7.51 -5.58 30.81
C PRO A 60 -8.33 -4.37 31.28
N ASN A 61 -7.82 -3.58 32.23
CA ASN A 61 -8.48 -2.38 32.75
C ASN A 61 -7.98 -1.09 32.08
N ALA A 62 -7.03 -1.17 31.14
CA ALA A 62 -6.55 0.01 30.44
C ALA A 62 -7.64 0.56 29.50
N ASN A 63 -7.94 1.85 29.64
CA ASN A 63 -8.85 2.56 28.75
C ASN A 63 -8.09 3.05 27.52
N LEU A 64 -7.87 2.15 26.56
CA LEU A 64 -7.10 2.43 25.35
C LEU A 64 -7.90 3.32 24.38
N LYS A 65 -7.24 4.34 23.83
CA LYS A 65 -7.79 5.19 22.76
C LYS A 65 -6.87 5.15 21.54
N PHE A 66 -7.45 5.07 20.35
CA PHE A 66 -6.71 4.87 19.10
C PHE A 66 -6.77 6.11 18.21
N TYR A 67 -5.65 6.74 17.95
CA TYR A 67 -5.57 7.89 17.03
C TYR A 67 -4.91 7.44 15.73
N TRP A 68 -5.65 7.55 14.64
CA TRP A 68 -5.16 7.14 13.33
C TRP A 68 -4.76 8.33 12.47
N THR A 69 -3.68 8.13 11.73
CA THR A 69 -3.20 9.02 10.66
C THR A 69 -2.87 8.17 9.43
N ASN A 70 -2.90 8.80 8.25
CA ASN A 70 -2.65 8.14 6.98
C ASN A 70 -1.80 9.01 6.04
N SER A 71 -0.96 8.36 5.21
CA SER A 71 -0.09 9.06 4.24
C SER A 71 -0.84 9.58 3.01
N SER A 72 -1.90 8.88 2.62
CA SER A 72 -2.76 9.17 1.46
C SER A 72 -4.12 8.52 1.70
N GLY A 73 -5.14 8.96 0.98
CA GLY A 73 -6.53 8.59 1.20
C GLY A 73 -7.22 9.51 2.20
N THR A 74 -8.49 9.21 2.43
CA THR A 74 -9.28 9.86 3.49
C THR A 74 -9.87 8.80 4.39
N ILE A 75 -9.66 8.90 5.70
CA ILE A 75 -10.33 8.04 6.68
C ILE A 75 -11.84 8.36 6.61
N THR A 76 -12.65 7.40 6.19
CA THR A 76 -14.11 7.54 6.05
C THR A 76 -14.86 7.08 7.30
N SER A 77 -14.28 6.16 8.08
CA SER A 77 -14.89 5.67 9.32
C SER A 77 -13.85 5.06 10.27
N GLY A 78 -14.25 4.87 11.53
CA GLY A 78 -13.46 4.13 12.53
C GLY A 78 -12.41 4.94 13.30
N GLN A 79 -12.33 6.25 13.12
CA GLN A 79 -11.45 7.10 13.93
C GLN A 79 -11.78 6.96 15.42
N ASN A 80 -10.76 6.95 16.29
CA ASN A 80 -10.91 6.64 17.72
C ASN A 80 -11.26 5.18 18.05
N THR A 81 -11.14 4.25 17.10
CA THR A 81 -11.39 2.81 17.32
C THR A 81 -10.20 1.96 16.85
N SER A 82 -10.20 0.66 17.18
CA SER A 82 -9.13 -0.26 16.79
C SER A 82 -9.10 -0.58 15.29
N THR A 83 -10.10 -0.13 14.51
CA THR A 83 -10.19 -0.40 13.07
C THR A 83 -10.59 0.88 12.33
N ILE A 84 -9.94 1.18 11.22
CA ILE A 84 -10.32 2.30 10.33
C ILE A 84 -10.60 1.83 8.92
N VAL A 85 -11.43 2.59 8.22
CA VAL A 85 -11.64 2.47 6.78
C VAL A 85 -11.11 3.72 6.11
N ILE A 86 -10.25 3.54 5.10
CA ILE A 86 -9.68 4.61 4.28
C ILE A 86 -10.25 4.48 2.87
N LYS A 87 -10.81 5.56 2.34
CA LYS A 87 -11.07 5.71 0.91
C LYS A 87 -9.76 6.02 0.20
N LYS A 88 -9.43 5.25 -0.83
CA LYS A 88 -8.26 5.43 -1.69
C LYS A 88 -8.43 6.71 -2.52
N ASP A 89 -7.38 7.52 -2.64
CA ASP A 89 -7.35 8.72 -3.49
C ASP A 89 -6.11 8.81 -4.39
N GLY A 90 -5.31 7.74 -4.44
CA GLY A 90 -4.08 7.67 -5.23
C GLY A 90 -4.20 6.85 -6.51
N SER A 91 -3.23 7.02 -7.42
CA SER A 91 -3.12 6.24 -8.65
C SER A 91 -2.75 4.77 -8.36
N PRO A 92 -3.06 3.84 -9.29
CA PRO A 92 -2.61 2.45 -9.20
C PRO A 92 -1.09 2.35 -9.01
N GLY A 93 -0.65 1.59 -8.02
CA GLY A 93 0.78 1.43 -7.68
C GLY A 93 1.32 2.43 -6.66
N SER A 94 0.51 3.40 -6.21
CA SER A 94 0.82 4.21 -5.01
C SER A 94 0.63 3.40 -3.72
N PHE A 95 1.17 3.90 -2.61
CA PHE A 95 1.10 3.25 -1.29
C PHE A 95 0.28 4.06 -0.30
N VAL A 96 -0.50 3.40 0.55
CA VAL A 96 -1.19 3.97 1.72
C VAL A 96 -0.54 3.40 2.97
N THR A 97 0.00 4.27 3.83
CA THR A 97 0.49 3.90 5.16
C THR A 97 -0.50 4.39 6.20
N ALA A 98 -1.04 3.46 6.99
CA ALA A 98 -1.85 3.77 8.17
C ALA A 98 -0.97 3.66 9.41
N THR A 99 -0.98 4.71 10.24
CA THR A 99 -0.26 4.76 11.51
C THR A 99 -1.27 4.96 12.63
N VAL A 100 -1.20 4.10 13.64
CA VAL A 100 -1.99 4.19 14.85
C VAL A 100 -1.12 4.64 16.01
N GLU A 101 -1.64 5.54 16.83
CA GLU A 101 -1.12 5.91 18.13
C GLU A 101 -2.13 5.49 19.21
N VAL A 102 -1.69 4.69 20.18
CA VAL A 102 -2.53 4.12 21.24
C VAL A 102 -2.28 4.85 22.55
N LEU A 103 -3.23 5.66 23.00
CA LEU A 103 -3.17 6.31 24.31
C LEU A 103 -3.70 5.39 25.42
N GLY A 104 -3.29 5.66 26.66
CA GLY A 104 -3.67 4.86 27.84
C GLY A 104 -2.62 3.83 28.26
N LEU A 105 -1.47 3.82 27.58
CA LEU A 105 -0.28 3.04 27.97
C LEU A 105 0.62 3.85 28.92
N ASP A 106 1.50 3.15 29.62
CA ASP A 106 2.56 3.79 30.40
C ASP A 106 3.45 4.65 29.47
N ALA A 107 3.87 5.82 29.96
CA ALA A 107 4.63 6.80 29.18
C ALA A 107 6.00 6.29 28.70
N SER A 108 6.53 5.23 29.32
CA SER A 108 7.77 4.59 28.89
C SER A 108 7.58 3.59 27.73
N CYS A 109 6.35 3.26 27.37
CA CYS A 109 6.04 2.28 26.33
C CYS A 109 5.90 2.92 24.95
N ILE A 110 6.34 2.20 23.92
CA ILE A 110 6.07 2.55 22.52
C ILE A 110 4.56 2.47 22.29
N ASN A 111 3.98 3.55 21.82
CA ASN A 111 2.54 3.67 21.62
C ASN A 111 2.11 3.72 20.15
N THR A 112 3.05 3.62 19.20
CA THR A 112 2.77 3.71 17.77
C THR A 112 3.04 2.41 17.02
N ALA A 113 2.21 2.11 16.02
CA ALA A 113 2.47 1.07 15.04
C ALA A 113 1.94 1.50 13.66
N SER A 114 2.46 0.90 12.59
CA SER A 114 2.02 1.22 11.23
C SER A 114 2.06 0.00 10.31
N CYS A 115 1.29 0.07 9.23
CA CYS A 115 1.35 -0.84 8.10
C CYS A 115 1.20 -0.03 6.80
N THR A 116 1.84 -0.50 5.73
CA THR A 116 1.77 0.07 4.38
C THR A 116 1.16 -0.94 3.41
N GLU A 117 0.19 -0.49 2.61
CA GLU A 117 -0.47 -1.30 1.58
C GLU A 117 -0.44 -0.60 0.21
N THR A 118 -0.48 -1.38 -0.88
CA THR A 118 -0.53 -0.86 -2.24
C THR A 118 -1.97 -0.55 -2.70
N ILE A 119 -2.16 0.59 -3.36
CA ILE A 119 -3.44 0.94 -3.99
C ILE A 119 -3.59 0.13 -5.27
N VAL A 120 -4.59 -0.75 -5.27
CA VAL A 120 -5.13 -1.43 -6.46
C VAL A 120 -6.50 -0.83 -6.78
N CYS A 121 -6.66 -0.32 -8.00
CA CYS A 121 -7.93 0.22 -8.50
C CYS A 121 -8.57 -0.81 -9.43
N HIS A 122 -9.69 -1.41 -9.02
CA HIS A 122 -10.43 -2.40 -9.82
C HIS A 122 -11.39 -1.77 -10.85
N ASP A 123 -11.62 -0.45 -10.77
CA ASP A 123 -12.70 0.22 -11.49
C ASP A 123 -12.39 0.62 -12.94
N SER A 124 -11.14 0.46 -13.38
CA SER A 124 -10.78 0.73 -14.78
C SER A 124 -10.81 -0.56 -15.60
N PRO A 125 -11.79 -0.75 -16.51
CA PRO A 125 -11.86 -1.96 -17.32
C PRO A 125 -10.64 -2.08 -18.22
N SER A 126 -10.27 -3.32 -18.56
CA SER A 126 -9.27 -3.54 -19.60
C SER A 126 -9.74 -2.93 -20.93
N ARG A 127 -8.81 -2.29 -21.64
CA ARG A 127 -9.11 -1.62 -22.91
C ARG A 127 -8.13 -2.04 -23.99
N ARG A 128 -8.64 -2.22 -25.20
CA ARG A 128 -7.78 -2.39 -26.38
C ARG A 128 -7.17 -1.04 -26.72
N PHE A 129 -5.85 -0.97 -26.62
CA PHE A 129 -5.07 0.22 -26.93
C PHE A 129 -4.92 0.41 -28.43
N ASP A 130 -4.53 -0.66 -29.14
CA ASP A 130 -4.33 -0.62 -30.57
C ASP A 130 -4.62 -1.99 -31.21
N LYS A 131 -4.82 -1.98 -32.52
CA LYS A 131 -5.09 -3.14 -33.34
C LYS A 131 -4.54 -2.93 -34.74
N TYR A 132 -3.72 -3.86 -35.22
CA TYR A 132 -3.13 -3.78 -36.56
C TYR A 132 -2.93 -5.17 -37.19
N GLY A 133 -2.84 -5.18 -38.52
CA GLY A 133 -2.63 -6.39 -39.31
C GLY A 133 -1.15 -6.67 -39.60
N GLU A 134 -0.87 -7.10 -40.82
CA GLU A 134 0.49 -7.18 -41.36
C GLU A 134 0.87 -5.77 -41.85
N ILE A 135 1.85 -5.15 -41.19
CA ILE A 135 2.36 -3.80 -41.43
C ILE A 135 3.89 -3.86 -41.49
N GLU A 136 4.51 -2.82 -42.02
CA GLU A 136 5.97 -2.67 -42.04
C GLU A 136 6.54 -2.60 -40.63
N GLU A 137 7.80 -3.01 -40.46
CA GLU A 137 8.42 -3.10 -39.14
C GLU A 137 8.52 -1.73 -38.44
N GLU A 138 8.85 -0.68 -39.18
CA GLU A 138 8.94 0.68 -38.64
C GLU A 138 7.58 1.19 -38.11
N ASP A 139 6.49 0.87 -38.82
CA ASP A 139 5.13 1.18 -38.37
C ASP A 139 4.74 0.37 -37.12
N GLU A 140 5.16 -0.90 -37.04
CA GLU A 140 4.96 -1.74 -35.84
C GLU A 140 5.73 -1.14 -34.66
N GLN A 141 6.99 -0.77 -34.84
CA GLN A 141 7.82 -0.13 -33.81
C GLN A 141 7.21 1.18 -33.30
N ALA A 142 6.73 2.06 -34.20
CA ALA A 142 6.09 3.32 -33.80
C ALA A 142 4.81 3.09 -32.95
N ARG A 143 4.03 2.04 -33.25
CA ARG A 143 2.87 1.65 -32.44
C ARG A 143 3.28 1.08 -31.08
N LEU A 144 4.33 0.28 -31.05
CA LEU A 144 4.89 -0.27 -29.80
C LEU A 144 5.52 0.81 -28.92
N ASP A 145 6.07 1.87 -29.51
CA ASP A 145 6.54 3.05 -28.78
C ASP A 145 5.40 3.73 -28.03
N ASN A 146 4.28 3.97 -28.72
CA ASN A 146 3.06 4.54 -28.10
C ASN A 146 2.49 3.61 -27.02
N PHE A 147 2.54 2.30 -27.24
CA PHE A 147 2.12 1.31 -26.25
C PHE A 147 3.00 1.35 -24.99
N ALA A 148 4.32 1.48 -25.15
CA ALA A 148 5.24 1.63 -24.02
C ALA A 148 5.03 2.95 -23.27
N ILE A 149 4.76 4.06 -23.97
CA ILE A 149 4.39 5.35 -23.35
C ILE A 149 3.15 5.17 -22.48
N GLU A 150 2.11 4.49 -22.98
CA GLU A 150 0.89 4.24 -22.24
C GLU A 150 1.14 3.39 -20.98
N LEU A 151 1.99 2.36 -21.08
CA LEU A 151 2.37 1.55 -19.92
C LEU A 151 3.17 2.33 -18.87
N ASN A 152 4.00 3.29 -19.29
CA ASN A 152 4.72 4.16 -18.36
C ASN A 152 3.77 5.13 -17.64
N ASN A 153 2.76 5.64 -18.33
CA ASN A 153 1.74 6.50 -17.72
C ASN A 153 0.84 5.74 -16.73
N ASN A 154 0.82 4.41 -16.78
CA ASN A 154 -0.01 3.55 -15.92
C ASN A 154 0.88 2.51 -15.18
N PRO A 155 1.65 2.89 -14.15
CA PRO A 155 2.72 2.07 -13.57
C PRO A 155 2.28 0.72 -12.97
N GLY A 156 1.00 0.55 -12.60
CA GLY A 156 0.44 -0.74 -12.16
C GLY A 156 -0.13 -1.63 -13.28
N ALA A 157 -0.35 -1.11 -14.48
CA ALA A 157 -1.01 -1.87 -15.55
C ALA A 157 -0.07 -2.91 -16.19
N GLN A 158 -0.66 -3.98 -16.71
CA GLN A 158 -0.01 -4.93 -17.60
C GLN A 158 -0.37 -4.64 -19.06
N GLY A 159 0.61 -4.81 -19.94
CA GLY A 159 0.44 -4.82 -21.39
C GLY A 159 0.17 -6.23 -21.89
N TYR A 160 -1.01 -6.45 -22.46
CA TYR A 160 -1.36 -7.72 -23.09
C TYR A 160 -1.19 -7.61 -24.61
N VAL A 161 -0.51 -8.58 -25.20
CA VAL A 161 -0.30 -8.68 -26.65
C VAL A 161 -0.93 -9.98 -27.13
N ILE A 162 -1.94 -9.88 -27.99
CA ILE A 162 -2.61 -11.05 -28.57
C ILE A 162 -2.31 -11.10 -30.06
N ALA A 163 -1.73 -12.20 -30.52
CA ALA A 163 -1.42 -12.40 -31.94
C ALA A 163 -2.30 -13.50 -32.54
N TYR A 164 -3.05 -13.14 -33.58
CA TYR A 164 -3.87 -14.03 -34.39
C TYR A 164 -3.18 -14.32 -35.72
N VAL A 165 -3.23 -15.57 -36.16
CA VAL A 165 -2.64 -15.99 -37.44
C VAL A 165 -3.71 -16.20 -38.50
N GLY A 166 -3.43 -15.77 -39.73
CA GLY A 166 -4.26 -16.07 -40.90
C GLY A 166 -4.42 -17.59 -41.13
N GLN A 167 -5.57 -18.03 -41.65
CA GLN A 167 -5.90 -19.45 -41.86
C GLN A 167 -4.86 -20.28 -42.64
N ARG A 168 -4.07 -19.65 -43.50
CA ARG A 168 -3.05 -20.31 -44.35
C ARG A 168 -1.63 -20.32 -43.76
N ARG A 169 -1.43 -19.79 -42.54
CA ARG A 169 -0.10 -19.69 -41.92
C ARG A 169 0.28 -20.98 -41.16
N ARG A 170 1.59 -21.22 -41.05
CA ARG A 170 2.19 -22.37 -40.35
C ARG A 170 2.13 -22.20 -38.83
N ARG A 171 2.26 -23.31 -38.07
CA ARG A 171 2.45 -23.28 -36.61
C ARG A 171 3.71 -22.48 -36.25
N GLY A 172 3.70 -21.78 -35.11
CA GLY A 172 4.82 -20.99 -34.59
C GLY A 172 4.91 -19.54 -35.08
N VAL A 173 4.13 -19.13 -36.09
CA VAL A 173 4.13 -17.74 -36.59
C VAL A 173 3.61 -16.76 -35.53
N ALA A 174 2.59 -17.16 -34.77
CA ALA A 174 2.06 -16.35 -33.66
C ALA A 174 3.13 -16.15 -32.58
N SER A 175 3.75 -17.25 -32.15
CA SER A 175 4.76 -17.25 -31.07
C SER A 175 5.97 -16.39 -31.44
N ALA A 176 6.53 -16.54 -32.64
CA ALA A 176 7.66 -15.74 -33.09
C ALA A 176 7.32 -14.25 -33.18
N ARG A 177 6.09 -13.91 -33.61
CA ARG A 177 5.62 -12.52 -33.62
C ARG A 177 5.50 -11.94 -32.21
N LEU A 178 4.88 -12.70 -31.29
CA LEU A 178 4.74 -12.29 -29.89
C LEU A 178 6.10 -12.08 -29.22
N GLU A 179 7.07 -12.95 -29.51
CA GLU A 179 8.43 -12.83 -28.99
C GLU A 179 9.12 -11.56 -29.48
N ARG A 180 9.08 -11.25 -30.80
CA ARG A 180 9.64 -9.99 -31.34
C ARG A 180 9.01 -8.76 -30.70
N ILE A 181 7.69 -8.74 -30.56
CA ILE A 181 6.97 -7.61 -29.96
C ILE A 181 7.36 -7.45 -28.48
N ARG A 182 7.35 -8.56 -27.73
CA ARG A 182 7.74 -8.57 -26.32
C ARG A 182 9.17 -8.08 -26.15
N ASP A 183 10.09 -8.56 -26.97
CA ASP A 183 11.50 -8.17 -26.94
C ASP A 183 11.68 -6.68 -27.25
N TYR A 184 10.99 -6.14 -28.23
CA TYR A 184 11.06 -4.71 -28.52
C TYR A 184 10.59 -3.87 -27.32
N VAL A 185 9.41 -4.18 -26.77
CA VAL A 185 8.83 -3.41 -25.64
C VAL A 185 9.70 -3.52 -24.38
N ILE A 186 10.33 -4.68 -24.12
CA ILE A 186 11.19 -4.88 -22.95
C ILE A 186 12.59 -4.31 -23.18
N LYS A 187 13.29 -4.78 -24.22
CA LYS A 187 14.72 -4.53 -24.43
C LYS A 187 14.98 -3.15 -25.03
N VAL A 188 14.08 -2.64 -25.88
CA VAL A 188 14.24 -1.34 -26.54
C VAL A 188 13.54 -0.24 -25.74
N ARG A 189 12.30 -0.48 -25.27
CA ARG A 189 11.51 0.52 -24.54
C ARG A 189 11.61 0.46 -23.02
N GLY A 190 12.29 -0.54 -22.47
CA GLY A 190 12.62 -0.61 -21.05
C GLY A 190 11.45 -1.01 -20.13
N ILE A 191 10.37 -1.56 -20.67
CA ILE A 191 9.26 -2.05 -19.83
C ILE A 191 9.69 -3.34 -19.12
N THR A 192 9.46 -3.43 -17.81
CA THR A 192 9.77 -4.63 -17.02
C THR A 192 9.05 -5.86 -17.57
N SER A 193 9.76 -6.99 -17.67
CA SER A 193 9.25 -8.22 -18.29
C SER A 193 7.95 -8.77 -17.65
N GLY A 194 7.77 -8.57 -16.34
CA GLY A 194 6.57 -8.96 -15.60
C GLY A 194 5.31 -8.12 -15.93
N ARG A 195 5.48 -7.02 -16.65
CA ARG A 195 4.38 -6.16 -17.12
C ARG A 195 3.88 -6.53 -18.52
N ILE A 196 4.53 -7.45 -19.24
CA ILE A 196 4.13 -7.85 -20.60
C ILE A 196 3.66 -9.30 -20.62
N VAL A 197 2.42 -9.51 -21.05
CA VAL A 197 1.80 -10.83 -21.21
C VAL A 197 1.48 -11.06 -22.69
N THR A 198 1.95 -12.18 -23.22
CA THR A 198 1.75 -12.56 -24.63
C THR A 198 0.78 -13.73 -24.72
N ILE A 199 -0.24 -13.64 -25.58
CA ILE A 199 -1.25 -14.68 -25.78
C ILE A 199 -1.34 -15.05 -27.26
N GLU A 200 -1.30 -16.35 -27.55
CA GLU A 200 -1.63 -16.85 -28.88
C GLU A 200 -3.15 -16.80 -29.08
N GLY A 201 -3.60 -15.91 -29.96
CA GLY A 201 -5.03 -15.64 -30.17
C GLY A 201 -5.77 -16.69 -30.97
N GLY A 202 -5.05 -17.64 -31.57
CA GLY A 202 -5.59 -18.63 -32.48
C GLY A 202 -5.70 -18.11 -33.93
N ARG A 203 -6.67 -18.63 -34.68
CA ARG A 203 -6.81 -18.36 -36.12
C ARG A 203 -7.86 -17.27 -36.38
N ARG A 204 -7.60 -16.45 -37.40
CA ARG A 204 -8.56 -15.49 -37.98
C ARG A 204 -8.43 -15.49 -39.52
N PRO A 205 -9.37 -14.89 -40.27
CA PRO A 205 -9.24 -14.77 -41.73
C PRO A 205 -7.98 -14.00 -42.16
N LYS A 206 -7.57 -13.00 -41.36
CA LYS A 206 -6.36 -12.20 -41.57
C LYS A 206 -5.47 -12.26 -40.32
N THR A 207 -4.16 -12.13 -40.51
CA THR A 207 -3.21 -11.93 -39.40
C THR A 207 -3.53 -10.63 -38.70
N GLU A 208 -3.51 -10.64 -37.37
CA GLU A 208 -3.89 -9.49 -36.58
C GLU A 208 -3.20 -9.50 -35.21
N THR A 209 -2.81 -8.33 -34.74
CA THR A 209 -2.25 -8.13 -33.41
C THR A 209 -3.13 -7.15 -32.66
N GLU A 210 -3.44 -7.47 -31.41
CA GLU A 210 -4.14 -6.59 -30.50
C GLU A 210 -3.22 -6.25 -29.32
N LEU A 211 -3.12 -4.95 -29.01
CA LEU A 211 -2.43 -4.43 -27.84
C LEU A 211 -3.48 -3.97 -26.84
N TRP A 212 -3.34 -4.39 -25.59
CA TRP A 212 -4.30 -4.15 -24.53
C TRP A 212 -3.59 -3.57 -23.30
N ILE A 213 -4.24 -2.62 -22.64
CA ILE A 213 -3.84 -2.11 -21.32
C ILE A 213 -4.80 -2.70 -20.32
N VAL A 214 -4.24 -3.43 -19.35
CA VAL A 214 -4.99 -4.12 -18.31
C VAL A 214 -4.57 -3.54 -16.96
N PRO A 215 -5.36 -2.65 -16.36
CA PRO A 215 -5.12 -2.15 -15.01
C PRO A 215 -5.03 -3.28 -13.99
N THR A 216 -4.32 -3.04 -12.87
CA THR A 216 -4.22 -4.03 -11.80
C THR A 216 -5.60 -4.41 -11.28
N GLY A 217 -5.92 -5.71 -11.27
CA GLY A 217 -7.22 -6.23 -10.84
C GLY A 217 -8.27 -6.31 -11.95
N ALA A 218 -8.11 -5.64 -13.09
CA ALA A 218 -9.06 -5.74 -14.19
C ALA A 218 -9.03 -7.12 -14.87
N GLU A 219 -10.17 -7.54 -15.43
CA GLU A 219 -10.22 -8.81 -16.18
C GLU A 219 -9.32 -8.77 -17.43
N PRO A 220 -8.44 -9.79 -17.61
CA PRO A 220 -7.62 -9.90 -18.82
C PRO A 220 -8.46 -10.10 -20.10
N PRO A 221 -7.98 -9.59 -21.25
CA PRO A 221 -8.66 -9.79 -22.52
C PRO A 221 -8.67 -11.26 -22.91
N LYS A 222 -9.82 -11.74 -23.42
CA LYS A 222 -9.97 -13.10 -23.93
C LYS A 222 -9.75 -13.13 -25.44
N PRO A 223 -8.93 -14.06 -25.96
CA PRO A 223 -8.81 -14.28 -27.40
C PRO A 223 -10.15 -14.56 -28.08
N THR A 224 -10.33 -14.02 -29.27
CA THR A 224 -11.52 -14.25 -30.10
C THR A 224 -11.12 -14.77 -31.49
N PRO A 225 -10.75 -16.05 -31.60
CA PRO A 225 -10.48 -16.69 -32.89
C PRO A 225 -11.76 -16.80 -33.74
N SER A 226 -11.59 -16.92 -35.06
CA SER A 226 -12.66 -17.31 -35.97
C SER A 226 -12.58 -18.81 -36.22
N ASN A 227 -13.71 -19.50 -36.07
CA ASN A 227 -13.86 -20.92 -36.43
C ASN A 227 -13.60 -21.14 -37.93
#